data_AF-A0A2M8ADN2-F1
#
_entry.id   AF-A0A2M8ADN2-F1
#
_cell.length_a   1.000
_cell.length_b   1.000
_cell.length_c   1.000
_cell.angle_alpha   90.00
_cell.angle_beta   90.00
_cell.angle_gamma   90.00
#
_symmetry.space_group_name_H-M   'P 1'
#
loop_
_entity.id
_entity.type
_entity.pdbx_description
1 polymer ?
#
loop_
_entity_poly.entity_id
_entity_poly.type
_entity_poly.pdbx_seq_one_letter_code
_entity_poly.pdbx_strand_id
1 'polypeptide(L)'
;FLVLATQNPIEQEGTYPLPEAQVDRFMLKVVLGYPKKEEEKIIIRNNISKEGFPKPNCVLHPKDILRAREVVREVYMDEKIEQYIINIVDATRNPENYNLSSYKSLITFGGSPRASINLALASKAYAFIKRRGYVIPEDVRAICHDVLRHRIGLSYEAEAENITAEEIINGILNNVEIP
;
A
#
# COMPACT_ATOMS: atom_id res chain seq x y z
N PHE A 1 2.78 -0.42 -18.76
CA PHE A 1 2.98 -1.83 -18.36
C PHE A 1 2.76 -1.94 -16.86
N LEU A 2 2.43 -3.13 -16.35
CA LEU A 2 2.27 -3.41 -14.92
C LEU A 2 2.96 -4.75 -14.64
N VAL A 3 3.72 -4.83 -13.55
CA VAL A 3 4.30 -6.07 -13.06
C VAL A 3 3.57 -6.43 -11.77
N LEU A 4 3.00 -7.63 -11.72
CA LEU A 4 2.48 -8.24 -10.50
C LEU A 4 3.42 -9.38 -10.12
N ALA A 5 4.18 -9.19 -9.04
CA ALA A 5 5.05 -10.21 -8.47
C ALA A 5 4.37 -10.83 -7.24
N THR A 6 4.44 -12.15 -7.12
CA THR A 6 3.91 -12.90 -5.96
C THR A 6 5.05 -13.62 -5.27
N GLN A 7 5.00 -13.70 -3.95
CA GLN A 7 5.95 -14.46 -3.14
C GLN A 7 5.15 -15.38 -2.23
N ASN A 8 5.48 -16.67 -2.22
CA ASN A 8 4.91 -17.64 -1.30
C ASN A 8 5.76 -17.67 -0.01
N PRO A 9 5.24 -17.26 1.15
CA PRO A 9 6.04 -17.14 2.36
C PRO A 9 6.44 -18.49 2.98
N ILE A 10 5.85 -19.61 2.55
CA ILE A 10 6.04 -20.95 3.14
C ILE A 10 6.96 -21.82 2.26
N GLU A 11 7.61 -21.24 1.25
CA GLU A 11 8.39 -21.98 0.25
C GLU A 11 9.74 -22.45 0.82
N GLN A 12 9.93 -23.76 0.96
CA GLN A 12 11.15 -24.39 1.52
C GLN A 12 12.30 -24.52 0.50
N GLU A 13 12.01 -24.35 -0.78
CA GLU A 13 13.00 -24.42 -1.87
C GLU A 13 13.63 -23.05 -2.14
N GLY A 14 14.54 -22.63 -1.25
CA GLY A 14 15.65 -21.73 -1.59
C GLY A 14 15.34 -20.40 -2.30
N THR A 15 14.15 -19.82 -2.17
CA THR A 15 13.87 -18.50 -2.73
C THR A 15 14.58 -17.45 -1.88
N TYR A 16 15.60 -16.80 -2.45
CA TYR A 16 16.23 -15.66 -1.80
C TYR A 16 15.21 -14.51 -1.74
N PRO A 17 14.88 -13.98 -0.54
CA PRO A 17 13.99 -12.83 -0.45
C PRO A 17 14.59 -11.67 -1.25
N LEU A 18 13.73 -10.91 -1.92
CA LEU A 18 14.18 -9.73 -2.65
C LEU A 18 14.80 -8.74 -1.65
N PRO A 19 16.00 -8.21 -1.93
CA PRO A 19 16.57 -7.15 -1.12
C PRO A 19 15.62 -5.95 -1.03
N GLU A 20 15.68 -5.21 0.07
CA GLU A 20 14.78 -4.11 0.41
C GLU A 20 14.77 -3.04 -0.68
N ALA A 21 15.95 -2.74 -1.25
CA ALA A 21 16.11 -1.80 -2.36
C ALA A 21 15.37 -2.25 -3.64
N GLN A 22 15.13 -3.55 -3.82
CA GLN A 22 14.33 -4.07 -4.92
C GLN A 22 12.84 -4.02 -4.58
N VAL A 23 12.46 -4.36 -3.34
CA VAL A 23 11.06 -4.30 -2.89
C VAL A 23 10.52 -2.86 -2.91
N ASP A 24 11.35 -1.85 -2.59
CA ASP A 24 10.98 -0.43 -2.63
C ASP A 24 10.53 0.05 -4.03
N ARG A 25 10.90 -0.67 -5.10
CA ARG A 25 10.48 -0.37 -6.48
C ARG A 25 9.02 -0.71 -6.73
N PHE A 26 8.41 -1.58 -5.93
CA PHE A 26 7.00 -1.91 -6.03
C PHE A 26 6.15 -0.82 -5.38
N MET A 27 5.15 -0.33 -6.09
CA MET A 27 4.27 0.73 -5.58
C MET A 27 3.55 0.29 -4.31
N LEU A 28 2.96 -0.91 -4.34
CA LEU A 28 2.15 -1.51 -3.28
C LEU A 28 2.67 -2.91 -2.93
N LYS A 29 2.58 -3.29 -1.65
CA LYS A 29 2.64 -4.68 -1.18
C LYS A 29 1.28 -5.03 -0.57
N VAL A 30 0.59 -6.00 -1.17
CA VAL A 30 -0.70 -6.51 -0.69
C VAL A 30 -0.48 -7.83 0.02
N VAL A 31 -0.97 -7.95 1.25
CA VAL A 31 -0.95 -9.19 2.01
C VAL A 31 -2.26 -9.95 1.74
N LEU A 32 -2.14 -11.14 1.13
CA LEU A 32 -3.28 -11.98 0.81
C LEU A 32 -3.53 -12.97 1.96
N GLY A 33 -4.71 -12.87 2.57
CA GLY A 33 -5.24 -13.91 3.45
C GLY A 33 -6.08 -14.92 2.69
N TYR A 34 -6.62 -15.91 3.40
CA TYR A 34 -7.62 -16.81 2.85
C TYR A 34 -8.98 -16.10 2.66
N PRO A 35 -9.76 -16.49 1.63
CA PRO A 35 -11.12 -15.99 1.46
C PRO A 35 -12.01 -16.36 2.63
N LYS A 36 -13.11 -15.62 2.84
CA LYS A 36 -14.15 -16.00 3.80
C LYS A 36 -14.86 -17.27 3.32
N LYS A 37 -15.43 -18.04 4.25
CA LYS A 37 -16.16 -19.29 3.94
C LYS A 37 -17.21 -19.14 2.84
N GLU A 38 -17.97 -18.04 2.83
CA GLU A 38 -18.97 -17.78 1.80
C GLU A 38 -18.36 -17.44 0.44
N GLU A 39 -17.24 -16.73 0.41
CA GLU A 39 -16.49 -16.44 -0.81
C GLU A 39 -15.89 -17.74 -1.38
N GLU A 40 -15.33 -18.58 -0.51
CA GLU A 40 -14.77 -19.88 -0.86
C GLU A 40 -15.84 -20.83 -1.46
N LYS A 41 -17.05 -20.82 -0.89
CA LYS A 41 -18.20 -21.55 -1.46
C LYS A 41 -18.54 -21.09 -2.88
N ILE A 42 -18.47 -19.79 -3.16
CA ILE A 42 -18.67 -19.23 -4.51
C ILE A 42 -17.54 -19.66 -5.45
N ILE A 43 -16.29 -19.60 -4.97
CA ILE A 43 -15.11 -20.06 -5.72
C ILE A 43 -15.28 -21.53 -6.14
N ILE A 44 -15.65 -22.40 -5.20
CA ILE A 44 -15.90 -23.83 -5.48
C ILE A 44 -16.99 -23.97 -6.54
N ARG A 45 -18.16 -23.34 -6.34
CA ARG A 45 -19.29 -23.42 -7.27
C ARG A 45 -18.91 -23.02 -8.69
N ASN A 46 -18.15 -21.94 -8.85
CA ASN A 46 -17.73 -21.46 -10.16
C ASN A 46 -16.70 -22.39 -10.82
N ASN A 47 -15.76 -22.95 -10.05
CA ASN A 47 -14.71 -23.83 -10.59
C ASN A 47 -15.22 -25.23 -10.97
N ILE A 48 -16.25 -25.74 -10.29
CA ILE A 48 -16.86 -27.04 -10.62
C ILE A 48 -18.06 -26.93 -11.59
N SER A 49 -18.45 -25.70 -11.94
CA SER A 49 -19.55 -25.47 -12.88
C SER A 49 -19.24 -26.11 -14.22
N LYS A 50 -20.16 -26.95 -14.73
CA LYS A 50 -20.04 -27.56 -16.07
C LYS A 50 -20.09 -26.52 -17.20
N GLU A 51 -20.72 -25.38 -16.93
CA GLU A 51 -20.85 -24.27 -17.88
C GLU A 51 -19.56 -23.43 -17.97
N GLY A 52 -18.59 -23.66 -17.08
CA GLY A 52 -17.35 -22.90 -16.98
C GLY A 52 -17.55 -21.50 -16.38
N PHE A 53 -16.52 -20.67 -16.47
CA PHE A 53 -16.60 -19.27 -16.04
C PHE A 53 -17.40 -18.42 -17.04
N PRO A 54 -18.17 -17.43 -16.57
CA PRO A 54 -18.87 -16.51 -17.46
C PRO A 54 -17.85 -15.73 -18.30
N LYS A 55 -18.15 -15.56 -19.58
CA LYS A 55 -17.33 -14.74 -20.48
C LYS A 55 -17.53 -13.25 -20.13
N PRO A 56 -16.47 -12.51 -19.78
CA PRO A 56 -16.60 -11.09 -19.46
C PRO A 56 -16.93 -10.27 -20.71
N ASN A 57 -17.77 -9.25 -20.54
CA ASN A 57 -18.01 -8.25 -21.57
C ASN A 57 -16.86 -7.24 -21.61
N CYS A 58 -16.44 -6.85 -22.82
CA CYS A 58 -15.47 -5.78 -22.98
C CYS A 58 -16.13 -4.43 -22.66
N VAL A 59 -15.71 -3.79 -21.57
CA VAL A 59 -16.25 -2.48 -21.14
C VAL A 59 -15.29 -1.31 -21.42
N LEU A 60 -14.01 -1.59 -21.66
CA LEU A 60 -12.96 -0.60 -21.93
C LEU A 60 -11.92 -1.17 -22.90
N HIS A 61 -11.30 -0.27 -23.67
CA HIS A 61 -10.15 -0.55 -24.52
C HIS A 61 -8.85 -0.01 -23.89
N PRO A 62 -7.67 -0.46 -24.33
CA PRO A 62 -6.39 0.03 -23.80
C PRO A 62 -6.21 1.55 -23.84
N LYS A 63 -6.74 2.22 -24.89
CA LYS A 63 -6.73 3.69 -25.01
C LYS A 63 -7.49 4.38 -23.88
N ASP A 64 -8.55 3.75 -23.37
CA ASP A 64 -9.38 4.32 -22.30
C ASP A 64 -8.61 4.25 -20.97
N ILE A 65 -7.81 3.20 -20.76
CA ILE A 65 -6.89 3.09 -19.61
C ILE A 65 -5.83 4.19 -19.65
N LEU A 66 -5.22 4.44 -20.82
CA LEU A 66 -4.25 5.52 -20.99
C LEU A 66 -4.88 6.89 -20.71
N ARG A 67 -6.09 7.13 -21.22
CA ARG A 67 -6.84 8.36 -20.93
C ARG A 67 -7.15 8.48 -19.43
N ALA A 68 -7.59 7.40 -18.78
CA ALA A 68 -7.87 7.41 -17.35
C ALA A 68 -6.62 7.76 -16.52
N ARG A 69 -5.44 7.28 -16.92
CA ARG A 69 -4.17 7.65 -16.26
C ARG A 69 -3.89 9.15 -16.31
N GLU A 70 -4.18 9.81 -17.43
CA GLU A 70 -4.04 11.27 -17.52
C GLU A 70 -5.07 11.97 -16.62
N VAL A 71 -6.33 11.54 -16.62
CA VAL A 71 -7.36 12.14 -15.75
C VAL A 71 -7.01 11.99 -14.25
N VAL A 72 -6.45 10.85 -13.85
CA VAL A 72 -5.99 10.64 -12.47
C VAL A 72 -4.89 11.63 -12.07
N ARG A 73 -4.04 12.08 -13.01
CA ARG A 73 -2.99 13.07 -12.73
C ARG A 73 -3.57 14.46 -12.46
N GLU A 74 -4.66 14.79 -13.13
CA GLU A 74 -5.42 16.05 -12.97
C GLU A 74 -6.23 16.12 -11.67
N VAL A 75 -6.38 15.01 -10.93
CA VAL A 75 -7.01 15.05 -9.61
C VAL A 75 -6.23 16.01 -8.70
N TYR A 76 -6.95 16.96 -8.13
CA TYR A 76 -6.38 18.02 -7.31
C TYR A 76 -5.86 17.46 -5.98
N MET A 77 -4.71 17.98 -5.53
CA MET A 77 -4.11 17.71 -4.23
C MET A 77 -3.70 19.06 -3.64
N ASP A 78 -4.24 19.37 -2.47
CA ASP A 78 -3.92 20.60 -1.74
C ASP A 78 -2.54 20.48 -1.07
N GLU A 79 -1.82 21.59 -0.94
CA GLU A 79 -0.49 21.65 -0.31
C GLU A 79 -0.50 21.05 1.10
N LYS A 80 -1.59 21.19 1.86
CA LYS A 80 -1.72 20.58 3.18
C LYS A 80 -1.74 19.05 3.14
N ILE A 81 -2.30 18.46 2.08
CA ILE A 81 -2.29 17.01 1.88
C ILE A 81 -0.89 16.54 1.47
N GLU A 82 -0.18 17.32 0.67
CA GLU A 82 1.23 17.05 0.33
C GLU A 82 2.08 17.06 1.61
N GLN A 83 1.90 18.07 2.46
CA GLN A 83 2.59 18.16 3.75
C GLN A 83 2.21 17.00 4.68
N TYR A 84 0.95 16.58 4.72
CA TYR A 84 0.51 15.41 5.49
C TYR A 84 1.22 14.12 5.02
N ILE A 85 1.34 13.90 3.71
CA ILE A 85 2.11 12.78 3.14
C ILE A 85 3.59 12.87 3.52
N ILE A 86 4.18 14.05 3.47
CA ILE A 86 5.59 14.28 3.85
C ILE A 86 5.77 13.95 5.33
N ASN A 87 4.90 14.43 6.21
CA ASN A 87 4.95 14.19 7.65
C ASN A 87 4.82 12.70 7.98
N ILE A 88 3.93 11.97 7.30
CA ILE A 88 3.80 10.51 7.47
C ILE A 88 5.11 9.80 7.11
N VAL A 89 5.71 10.15 5.96
CA VAL A 89 6.95 9.49 5.51
C VAL A 89 8.12 9.89 6.40
N ASP A 90 8.20 11.15 6.82
CA ASP A 90 9.25 11.62 7.72
C ASP A 90 9.12 10.98 9.12
N ALA A 91 7.91 10.74 9.62
CA ALA A 91 7.68 9.99 10.86
C ALA A 91 8.19 8.55 10.81
N THR A 92 8.31 7.94 9.63
CA THR A 92 8.97 6.63 9.48
C THR A 92 10.50 6.70 9.60
N ARG A 93 11.10 7.89 9.45
CA ARG A 93 12.55 8.11 9.47
C ARG A 93 13.01 8.76 10.78
N ASN A 94 12.22 9.69 11.29
CA ASN A 94 12.49 10.52 12.46
C ASN A 94 11.29 10.46 13.43
N PRO A 95 10.91 9.28 13.94
CA PRO A 95 9.69 9.13 14.75
C PRO A 95 9.71 9.99 16.04
N GLU A 96 10.88 10.33 16.58
CA GLU A 96 11.03 11.24 17.72
C GLU A 96 10.41 12.62 17.51
N ASN A 97 10.35 13.11 16.26
CA ASN A 97 9.78 14.41 15.93
C ASN A 97 8.24 14.42 16.01
N TYR A 98 7.63 13.25 16.15
CA TYR A 98 6.17 13.04 16.11
C TYR A 98 5.65 12.39 17.40
N ASN A 99 6.36 12.56 18.53
CA ASN A 99 6.05 11.94 19.81
C ASN A 99 6.07 10.39 19.78
N LEU A 100 6.82 9.80 18.84
CA LEU A 100 6.94 8.35 18.65
C LEU A 100 8.36 7.86 18.98
N SER A 101 9.01 8.48 19.98
CA SER A 101 10.39 8.13 20.36
C SER A 101 10.58 6.65 20.69
N SER A 102 9.54 5.94 21.13
CA SER A 102 9.54 4.49 21.34
C SER A 102 9.77 3.69 20.05
N TYR A 103 9.45 4.22 18.88
CA TYR A 103 9.67 3.55 17.60
C TYR A 103 11.08 3.74 17.04
N LYS A 104 11.88 4.64 17.63
CA LYS A 104 13.23 4.96 17.11
C LYS A 104 14.16 3.75 17.10
N SER A 105 14.17 2.93 18.15
CA SER A 105 14.98 1.71 18.20
C SER A 105 14.36 0.55 17.41
N LEU A 106 13.06 0.65 17.09
CA LEU A 106 12.30 -0.38 16.38
C LEU A 106 12.42 -0.27 14.85
N ILE A 107 12.77 0.91 14.33
CA ILE A 107 12.89 1.17 12.89
C ILE A 107 14.38 1.29 12.49
N THR A 108 14.85 0.36 11.66
CA THR A 108 16.19 0.38 11.08
C THR A 108 16.29 1.36 9.92
N PHE A 109 15.25 1.45 9.09
CA PHE A 109 15.14 2.45 8.03
C PHE A 109 13.67 2.76 7.71
N GLY A 110 13.40 4.02 7.34
CA GLY A 110 12.07 4.49 6.96
C GLY A 110 11.84 4.53 5.45
N GLY A 111 10.64 4.97 5.05
CA GLY A 111 10.22 4.99 3.66
C GLY A 111 11.07 5.92 2.80
N SER A 112 11.43 5.52 1.60
CA SER A 112 12.24 6.32 0.66
C SER A 112 11.43 7.47 0.03
N PRO A 113 12.01 8.36 -0.80
CA PRO A 113 11.22 9.31 -1.60
C PRO A 113 10.17 8.64 -2.51
N ARG A 114 10.32 7.34 -2.83
CA ARG A 114 9.27 6.59 -3.53
C ARG A 114 8.02 6.43 -2.69
N ALA A 115 8.14 6.39 -1.36
CA ALA A 115 7.00 6.32 -0.46
C ALA A 115 6.08 7.53 -0.66
N SER A 116 6.61 8.75 -0.59
CA SER A 116 5.80 9.98 -0.74
C SER A 116 5.19 10.10 -2.13
N ILE A 117 5.96 9.82 -3.19
CA ILE A 117 5.46 9.82 -4.58
C ILE A 117 4.32 8.81 -4.75
N ASN A 118 4.49 7.58 -4.22
CA ASN A 118 3.50 6.53 -4.37
C ASN A 118 2.26 6.78 -3.49
N LEU A 119 2.41 7.35 -2.29
CA LEU A 119 1.28 7.80 -1.47
C LEU A 119 0.46 8.85 -2.25
N ALA A 120 1.11 9.84 -2.85
CA ALA A 120 0.42 10.89 -3.60
C ALA A 120 -0.33 10.33 -4.82
N LEU A 121 0.34 9.53 -5.65
CA LEU A 121 -0.26 8.91 -6.84
C LEU A 121 -1.40 7.94 -6.48
N ALA A 122 -1.20 7.11 -5.45
CA ALA A 122 -2.23 6.18 -4.97
C ALA A 122 -3.45 6.94 -4.45
N SER A 123 -3.25 8.03 -3.70
CA SER A 123 -4.33 8.83 -3.13
C SER A 123 -5.16 9.51 -4.22
N LYS A 124 -4.51 10.06 -5.26
CA LYS A 124 -5.21 10.60 -6.44
C LYS A 124 -6.04 9.53 -7.15
N ALA A 125 -5.47 8.35 -7.36
CA ALA A 125 -6.17 7.23 -7.97
C ALA A 125 -7.36 6.76 -7.11
N TYR A 126 -7.19 6.71 -5.78
CA TYR A 126 -8.24 6.34 -4.84
C TYR A 126 -9.40 7.35 -4.87
N ALA A 127 -9.11 8.65 -4.81
CA ALA A 127 -10.10 9.72 -4.95
C ALA A 127 -10.87 9.61 -6.27
N PHE A 128 -10.17 9.35 -7.38
CA PHE A 128 -10.78 9.15 -8.69
C PHE A 128 -11.74 7.96 -8.72
N ILE A 129 -11.35 6.81 -8.16
CA ILE A 129 -12.22 5.62 -8.04
C ILE A 129 -13.45 5.94 -7.17
N LYS A 130 -13.29 6.78 -6.15
CA LYS A 130 -14.38 7.31 -5.31
C LYS A 130 -15.17 8.44 -5.97
N ARG A 131 -14.94 8.72 -7.27
CA ARG A 131 -15.63 9.73 -8.08
C ARG A 131 -15.44 11.16 -7.59
N ARG A 132 -14.28 11.46 -7.00
CA ARG A 132 -13.90 12.81 -6.58
C ARG A 132 -12.77 13.35 -7.45
N GLY A 133 -12.81 14.66 -7.68
CA GLY A 133 -11.75 15.41 -8.39
C GLY A 133 -10.67 15.98 -7.48
N TYR A 134 -10.67 15.63 -6.19
CA TYR A 134 -9.71 16.10 -5.18
C TYR A 134 -9.46 15.03 -4.12
N VAL A 135 -8.25 15.04 -3.55
CA VAL A 135 -7.81 14.13 -2.48
C VAL A 135 -8.23 14.66 -1.11
N ILE A 136 -8.64 13.75 -0.22
CA ILE A 136 -8.88 14.02 1.21
C ILE A 136 -7.92 13.20 2.08
N PRO A 137 -7.69 13.55 3.36
CA PRO A 137 -6.75 12.82 4.23
C PRO A 137 -7.07 11.33 4.37
N GLU A 138 -8.35 10.95 4.32
CA GLU A 138 -8.81 9.57 4.40
C GLU A 138 -8.32 8.73 3.21
N ASP A 139 -8.13 9.34 2.03
CA ASP A 139 -7.59 8.64 0.86
C ASP A 139 -6.15 8.23 1.11
N VAL A 140 -5.35 9.13 1.69
CA VAL A 140 -3.95 8.86 2.07
C VAL A 140 -3.91 7.76 3.11
N ARG A 141 -4.71 7.86 4.18
CA ARG A 141 -4.78 6.83 5.23
C ARG A 141 -5.15 5.46 4.67
N ALA A 142 -6.11 5.41 3.74
CA ALA A 142 -6.58 4.16 3.15
C ALA A 142 -5.50 3.40 2.36
N ILE A 143 -4.51 4.10 1.80
CA ILE A 143 -3.44 3.49 0.99
C ILE A 143 -2.11 3.38 1.73
N CYS A 144 -1.99 3.94 2.94
CA CYS A 144 -0.73 4.00 3.69
C CYS A 144 -0.13 2.62 3.98
N HIS A 145 -0.94 1.64 4.43
CA HIS A 145 -0.41 0.31 4.70
C HIS A 145 0.18 -0.35 3.46
N ASP A 146 -0.52 -0.28 2.33
CA ASP A 146 -0.08 -0.93 1.09
C ASP A 146 1.18 -0.28 0.53
N VAL A 147 1.37 1.03 0.74
CA VAL A 147 2.57 1.74 0.31
C VAL A 147 3.72 1.56 1.31
N LEU A 148 3.48 1.56 2.62
CA LEU A 148 4.56 1.68 3.61
C LEU A 148 5.05 0.36 4.20
N ARG A 149 4.23 -0.71 4.22
CA ARG A 149 4.57 -1.94 4.96
C ARG A 149 5.85 -2.65 4.50
N HIS A 150 6.27 -2.44 3.26
CA HIS A 150 7.53 -2.96 2.70
C HIS A 150 8.64 -1.92 2.61
N ARG A 151 8.42 -0.75 3.21
CA ARG A 151 9.33 0.39 3.21
C ARG A 151 9.78 0.78 4.62
N ILE A 152 9.41 -0.01 5.62
CA ILE A 152 9.83 0.15 7.01
C ILE A 152 10.64 -1.10 7.35
N GLY A 153 11.94 -0.92 7.57
CA GLY A 153 12.81 -1.97 8.06
C GLY A 153 12.69 -2.08 9.57
N LEU A 154 12.31 -3.25 10.07
CA LEU A 154 12.24 -3.52 11.50
C LEU A 154 13.64 -3.82 12.05
N SER A 155 13.88 -3.47 13.31
CA SER A 155 15.08 -3.87 14.03
C SER A 155 14.92 -5.28 14.63
N TYR A 156 16.04 -5.89 15.04
CA TYR A 156 15.99 -7.18 15.74
C TYR A 156 15.19 -7.11 17.05
N GLU A 157 15.23 -5.97 17.74
CA GLU A 157 14.42 -5.71 18.93
C GLU A 157 12.93 -5.75 18.60
N ALA A 158 12.50 -5.07 17.52
CA ALA A 158 11.12 -5.09 17.06
C ALA A 158 10.65 -6.51 16.72
N GLU A 159 11.48 -7.30 16.03
CA GLU A 159 11.16 -8.69 15.73
C GLU A 159 11.04 -9.55 16.98
N ALA A 160 11.95 -9.37 17.96
CA ALA A 160 11.90 -10.09 19.24
C ALA A 160 10.63 -9.76 20.06
N GLU A 161 10.15 -8.51 19.97
CA GLU A 161 8.90 -8.07 20.60
C GLU A 161 7.64 -8.39 19.78
N ASN A 162 7.78 -9.02 18.61
CA ASN A 162 6.70 -9.28 17.64
C ASN A 162 5.99 -8.00 17.15
N ILE A 163 6.68 -6.86 17.17
CA ILE A 163 6.19 -5.61 16.60
C ILE A 163 6.12 -5.74 15.09
N THR A 164 5.00 -5.34 14.48
CA THR A 164 4.83 -5.39 13.02
C THR A 164 4.99 -4.02 12.37
N ALA A 165 5.34 -4.00 11.07
CA ALA A 165 5.34 -2.76 10.30
C ALA A 165 3.94 -2.11 10.27
N GLU A 166 2.88 -2.93 10.22
CA GLU A 166 1.50 -2.47 10.31
C GLU A 166 1.19 -1.72 11.61
N GLU A 167 1.69 -2.19 12.76
CA GLU A 167 1.53 -1.51 14.05
C GLU A 167 2.26 -0.16 14.07
N ILE A 168 3.49 -0.10 13.56
CA ILE A 168 4.24 1.15 13.44
C ILE A 168 3.49 2.14 12.54
N ILE A 169 2.98 1.68 11.39
CA ILE A 169 2.19 2.53 10.48
C ILE A 169 0.94 3.06 11.18
N ASN A 170 0.22 2.22 11.92
CA ASN A 170 -0.93 2.65 12.70
C ASN A 170 -0.56 3.71 13.74
N GLY A 171 0.53 3.50 14.48
CA GLY A 171 1.03 4.47 15.46
C GLY A 171 1.38 5.81 14.82
N ILE A 172 2.04 5.81 13.66
CA ILE A 172 2.34 7.01 12.87
C ILE A 172 1.04 7.71 12.45
N LEU A 173 0.10 6.99 11.85
CA LEU A 173 -1.16 7.57 11.38
C LEU A 173 -2.01 8.15 12.52
N ASN A 174 -1.84 7.67 13.75
CA ASN A 174 -2.58 8.18 14.90
C ASN A 174 -1.94 9.42 15.55
N ASN A 175 -0.66 9.67 15.30
CA ASN A 175 0.08 10.80 15.91
C ASN A 175 0.38 11.94 14.93
N VAL A 176 0.48 11.66 13.63
CA VAL A 176 0.65 12.72 12.63
C VAL A 176 -0.65 13.51 12.50
N GLU A 177 -0.55 14.84 12.70
CA GLU A 177 -1.69 15.75 12.62
C GLU A 177 -2.35 15.71 11.24
N ILE A 178 -3.69 15.67 11.25
CA ILE A 178 -4.52 15.70 10.05
C ILE A 178 -4.78 17.17 9.68
N PRO A 179 -4.61 17.57 8.40
CA PRO A 179 -4.72 18.97 7.95
C PRO A 179 -6.14 19.55 7.89
#